data_AF-X1VTW1-F1
#
_entry.id   AF-X1VTW1-F1
#
_cell.length_a   1.000
_cell.length_b   1.000
_cell.length_c   1.000
_cell.angle_alpha   90.00
_cell.angle_beta   90.00
_cell.angle_gamma   90.00
#
_symmetry.space_group_name_H-M   'P 1'
#
loop_
_entity.id
_entity.type
_entity.pdbx_description
1 polymer ?
#
loop_
_entity_poly.entity_id
_entity_poly.type
_entity_poly.pdbx_seq_one_letter_code
_entity_poly.pdbx_strand_id
1 'polypeptide(L)'
;QNNVLIIRPKGGDDAQPPIALSSTTGLIQVSKTEKGVAGRALLIAGIEPGRKIEIFSERLTAVVGQGPPVPQVFVVTKTTVSGDTHGTEWFIDFEAMPEGATIDLTAAA
;
A
#
# COMPACT_ATOMS: atom_id res chain seq x y z
N GLN A 1 27.38 7.68 -22.53
CA GLN A 1 26.10 6.95 -22.48
C GLN A 1 26.08 6.21 -21.15
N ASN A 2 25.30 6.69 -20.17
CA ASN A 2 25.23 6.08 -18.84
C ASN A 2 24.20 4.94 -18.86
N ASN A 3 24.70 3.71 -18.83
CA ASN A 3 23.88 2.52 -18.62
C ASN A 3 23.48 2.48 -17.14
N VAL A 4 22.26 2.89 -16.84
CA VAL A 4 21.70 2.74 -15.48
C VAL A 4 21.33 1.28 -15.28
N LEU A 5 22.09 0.60 -14.42
CA LEU A 5 21.76 -0.74 -13.95
C LEU A 5 20.60 -0.63 -12.94
N ILE A 6 19.39 -0.96 -13.37
CA ILE A 6 18.22 -1.04 -12.50
C ILE A 6 18.37 -2.30 -11.64
N ILE A 7 18.86 -2.14 -10.41
CA ILE A 7 18.80 -3.19 -9.40
C ILE A 7 17.38 -3.19 -8.86
N ARG A 8 16.51 -4.04 -9.41
CA ARG A 8 15.25 -4.36 -8.75
C ARG A 8 15.61 -5.00 -7.41
N PRO A 9 15.10 -4.53 -6.26
CA PRO A 9 15.21 -5.30 -5.03
C PRO A 9 14.52 -6.65 -5.28
N LYS A 10 15.33 -7.70 -5.42
CA LYS A 10 14.87 -9.08 -5.43
C LYS A 10 14.46 -9.39 -4.00
N GLY A 11 13.22 -9.06 -3.63
CA GLY A 11 12.84 -9.03 -2.22
C GLY A 11 11.36 -8.79 -1.95
N GLY A 12 10.49 -9.25 -2.84
CA GLY A 12 9.09 -9.51 -2.54
C GLY A 12 8.74 -10.60 -3.53
N ASP A 13 8.72 -11.84 -3.07
CA ASP A 13 8.50 -13.00 -3.92
C ASP A 13 7.26 -12.74 -4.80
N ASP A 14 7.41 -12.77 -6.13
CA ASP A 14 6.26 -12.71 -7.04
C ASP A 14 5.28 -13.88 -6.75
N ALA A 15 5.70 -14.88 -5.95
CA ALA A 15 4.85 -15.96 -5.45
C ALA A 15 4.09 -15.63 -4.15
N GLN A 16 4.38 -14.54 -3.44
CA GLN A 16 3.60 -14.18 -2.25
C GLN A 16 2.34 -13.40 -2.65
N PRO A 17 1.13 -13.89 -2.29
CA PRO A 17 -0.11 -13.22 -2.64
C PRO A 17 -0.16 -11.82 -2.03
N PRO A 18 -0.85 -10.87 -2.69
CA PRO A 18 -1.07 -9.54 -2.14
C PRO A 18 -1.82 -9.64 -0.80
N ILE A 19 -1.50 -8.72 0.11
CA ILE A 19 -2.17 -8.67 1.41
C ILE A 19 -3.53 -8.00 1.22
N ALA A 20 -4.60 -8.76 1.46
CA ALA A 20 -5.97 -8.24 1.34
C ALA A 20 -6.33 -7.31 2.51
N LEU A 21 -6.67 -6.07 2.19
CA LEU A 21 -7.07 -5.03 3.13
C LEU A 21 -8.52 -4.60 2.88
N SER A 22 -9.37 -4.86 3.88
CA SER A 22 -10.78 -4.47 3.95
C SER A 22 -11.14 -4.12 5.39
N SER A 23 -12.34 -3.58 5.62
CA SER A 23 -12.83 -3.34 6.98
C SER A 23 -12.83 -4.61 7.84
N THR A 24 -12.96 -5.79 7.22
CA THR A 24 -12.91 -7.09 7.91
C THR A 24 -11.49 -7.56 8.21
N THR A 25 -10.51 -7.23 7.37
CA THR A 25 -9.11 -7.66 7.57
C THR A 25 -8.25 -6.63 8.31
N GLY A 26 -8.85 -5.51 8.74
CA GLY A 26 -8.19 -4.52 9.59
C GLY A 26 -7.88 -3.18 8.91
N LEU A 27 -8.41 -2.91 7.72
CA LEU A 27 -8.36 -1.58 7.12
C LEU A 27 -9.29 -0.63 7.89
N ILE A 28 -8.70 0.39 8.52
CA ILE A 28 -9.42 1.38 9.33
C ILE A 28 -9.82 2.57 8.47
N GLN A 29 -8.89 3.06 7.64
CA GLN A 29 -9.10 4.20 6.77
C GLN A 29 -8.32 4.04 5.47
N VAL A 30 -8.89 4.54 4.38
CA VAL A 30 -8.18 4.71 3.11
C VAL A 30 -8.69 5.96 2.39
N SER A 31 -7.81 6.63 1.69
CA SER A 31 -8.08 7.86 0.95
C SER A 31 -7.21 7.91 -0.30
N LYS A 32 -7.73 8.53 -1.38
CA LYS A 32 -6.96 8.74 -2.60
C LYS A 32 -5.96 9.87 -2.39
N THR A 33 -4.76 9.71 -2.93
CA THR A 33 -3.73 10.75 -3.03
C THR A 33 -3.48 11.07 -4.50
N GLU A 34 -2.69 12.10 -4.79
CA GLU A 34 -2.33 12.47 -6.17
C GLU A 34 -1.63 11.33 -6.92
N LYS A 35 -0.87 10.49 -6.19
CA LYS A 35 -0.04 9.41 -6.78
C LYS A 35 -0.62 8.01 -6.57
N GLY A 36 -1.66 7.85 -5.77
CA GLY A 36 -2.22 6.55 -5.43
C GLY A 36 -3.17 6.62 -4.24
N VAL A 37 -2.82 5.94 -3.15
CA VAL A 37 -3.63 5.85 -1.93
C VAL A 37 -2.78 6.05 -0.68
N ALA A 38 -3.42 6.55 0.36
CA ALA A 38 -2.91 6.54 1.73
C ALA A 38 -3.96 5.94 2.64
N GLY A 39 -3.55 5.16 3.63
CA GLY A 39 -4.47 4.49 4.51
C GLY A 39 -3.86 4.14 5.86
N ARG A 40 -4.73 3.68 6.75
CA ARG A 40 -4.40 3.15 8.06
C ARG A 40 -5.01 1.77 8.19
N ALA A 41 -4.22 0.82 8.65
CA ALA A 41 -4.67 -0.51 9.01
C ALA A 41 -4.19 -0.90 10.41
N LEU A 42 -4.81 -1.91 11.01
CA LEU A 42 -4.21 -2.64 12.12
C LEU A 42 -2.83 -3.16 11.69
N LEU A 43 -1.90 -3.29 12.63
CA LEU A 43 -0.58 -3.82 12.34
C LEU A 43 -0.70 -5.29 11.90
N ILE A 44 -0.75 -5.48 10.59
CA ILE A 44 -0.77 -6.78 9.93
C ILE A 44 0.65 -7.05 9.43
N ALA A 45 1.14 -8.27 9.66
CA ALA A 45 2.47 -8.66 9.21
C ALA A 45 2.60 -8.50 7.67
N GLY A 46 3.69 -7.87 7.24
CA GLY A 46 4.06 -7.79 5.82
C GLY A 46 3.54 -6.58 5.06
N ILE A 47 2.93 -5.58 5.70
CA ILE A 47 2.73 -4.25 5.09
C ILE A 47 4.04 -3.49 5.26
N GLU A 48 4.87 -3.49 4.22
CA GLU A 48 6.18 -2.83 4.18
C GLU A 48 6.46 -2.32 2.76
N PRO A 49 7.36 -1.34 2.57
CA PRO A 49 7.67 -0.82 1.24
C PRO A 49 8.07 -1.93 0.25
N GLY A 50 7.49 -1.89 -0.96
CA GLY A 50 7.68 -2.89 -2.01
C GLY A 50 6.67 -4.05 -1.98
N ARG A 51 5.85 -4.18 -0.93
CA ARG A 51 4.82 -5.23 -0.85
C ARG A 51 3.56 -4.86 -1.61
N LYS A 52 2.93 -5.88 -2.19
CA LYS A 52 1.63 -5.76 -2.84
C LYS A 52 0.53 -5.86 -1.80
N ILE A 53 -0.40 -4.91 -1.83
CA ILE A 53 -1.62 -4.91 -1.05
C ILE A 53 -2.82 -4.85 -1.99
N GLU A 54 -3.87 -5.58 -1.68
CA GLU A 54 -5.12 -5.56 -2.41
C GLU A 54 -6.16 -4.87 -1.54
N ILE A 55 -6.64 -3.69 -1.95
CA ILE A 55 -7.55 -2.91 -1.13
C ILE A 55 -8.99 -3.07 -1.64
N PHE A 56 -9.85 -3.57 -0.76
CA PHE A 56 -11.30 -3.62 -0.92
C PHE A 56 -11.94 -2.55 -0.05
N SER A 57 -12.36 -1.44 -0.65
CA SER A 57 -13.05 -0.38 0.08
C SER A 57 -14.09 0.30 -0.79
N GLU A 58 -15.33 0.35 -0.29
CA GLU A 58 -16.42 1.09 -0.91
C GLU A 58 -16.06 2.56 -1.13
N ARG A 59 -15.23 3.13 -0.24
CA ARG A 59 -14.73 4.52 -0.32
C ARG A 59 -13.76 4.75 -1.48
N LEU A 60 -13.06 3.72 -1.96
CA LEU A 60 -12.22 3.80 -3.16
C LEU A 60 -13.05 3.68 -4.44
N THR A 61 -14.11 2.86 -4.42
CA THR A 61 -15.03 2.65 -5.56
C THR A 61 -15.73 3.93 -6.01
N ALA A 62 -15.97 4.88 -5.10
CA ALA A 62 -16.57 6.17 -5.43
C ALA A 62 -15.68 7.07 -6.31
N VAL A 63 -14.41 6.73 -6.51
CA VAL A 63 -13.40 7.62 -7.10
C VAL A 63 -12.85 7.14 -8.45
N VAL A 64 -13.11 5.89 -8.87
CA VAL A 64 -12.60 5.31 -10.13
C VAL A 64 -13.70 4.99 -11.16
N GLY A 65 -14.95 5.32 -10.85
CA GLY A 65 -16.09 5.15 -11.75
C GLY A 65 -17.06 4.08 -11.26
N GLN A 66 -18.35 4.34 -11.45
CA GLN A 66 -19.45 3.51 -10.95
C GLN A 66 -19.38 2.08 -11.54
N GLY A 67 -18.88 1.16 -10.73
CA GLY A 67 -18.88 -0.28 -10.95
C GLY A 67 -18.89 -1.00 -9.60
N PRO A 68 -19.11 -2.32 -9.57
CA PRO A 68 -19.00 -3.09 -8.33
C PRO A 68 -17.61 -2.87 -7.70
N PRO A 69 -17.47 -2.98 -6.37
CA PRO A 69 -16.18 -2.83 -5.69
C PRO A 69 -15.18 -3.86 -6.22
N VAL A 70 -14.37 -3.46 -7.20
CA VAL A 70 -13.29 -4.28 -7.72
C VAL A 70 -12.07 -4.05 -6.83
N PRO A 71 -11.46 -5.10 -6.27
CA PRO A 71 -10.18 -4.98 -5.61
C PRO A 71 -9.15 -4.32 -6.51
N GLN A 72 -8.38 -3.40 -5.94
CA GLN A 72 -7.26 -2.78 -6.63
C GLN A 72 -5.96 -3.13 -5.93
N VAL A 73 -4.98 -3.54 -6.72
CA VAL A 73 -3.64 -3.87 -6.24
C VAL A 73 -2.76 -2.63 -6.25
N PHE A 74 -2.14 -2.37 -5.11
CA PHE A 74 -1.19 -1.29 -4.91
C PHE A 74 0.14 -1.84 -4.40
N VAL A 75 1.23 -1.15 -4.74
CA VAL A 75 2.55 -1.39 -4.18
C VAL A 75 2.78 -0.36 -3.08
N VAL A 76 3.02 -0.83 -1.87
CA VAL A 76 3.33 0.01 -0.72
C VAL A 76 4.63 0.76 -0.99
N THR A 77 4.62 2.07 -0.83
CA THR A 77 5.79 2.92 -1.05
C THR A 77 6.38 3.42 0.26
N LYS A 78 5.55 3.54 1.30
CA LYS A 78 5.95 4.04 2.61
C LYS A 78 5.04 3.48 3.69
N THR A 79 5.63 3.25 4.86
CA THR A 79 4.93 2.77 6.04
C THR A 79 5.43 3.49 7.28
N THR A 80 4.51 3.83 8.18
CA THR A 80 4.79 4.34 9.51
C THR A 80 4.02 3.53 10.52
N VAL A 81 4.72 2.90 11.46
CA VAL A 81 4.07 2.18 12.56
C VAL A 81 3.73 3.19 13.66
N SER A 82 2.48 3.18 14.13
CA SER A 82 2.02 4.02 15.22
C SER A 82 1.24 3.18 16.24
N GLY A 83 1.36 3.49 17.52
CA GLY A 83 0.72 2.73 18.58
C GLY A 83 1.03 3.35 19.95
N ASP A 84 0.17 3.08 20.93
CA ASP A 84 0.45 3.41 22.32
C ASP A 84 1.42 2.37 22.88
N THR A 85 2.51 2.83 23.50
CA THR A 85 3.47 1.96 24.18
C THR A 85 2.85 1.19 25.35
N HIS A 86 1.69 1.64 25.84
CA HIS A 86 0.91 1.02 26.91
C HIS A 86 -0.42 0.40 26.42
N GLY A 87 -0.74 0.52 25.13
CA GLY A 87 -1.95 -0.02 24.51
C GLY A 87 -1.72 -1.38 23.85
N THR A 88 -2.81 -2.12 23.62
CA THR A 88 -2.78 -3.41 22.91
C THR A 88 -2.93 -3.26 21.39
N GLU A 89 -3.23 -2.06 20.90
CA GLU A 89 -3.52 -1.81 19.49
C GLU A 89 -2.37 -1.05 18.83
N TRP A 90 -1.76 -1.71 17.85
CA TRP A 90 -0.74 -1.15 16.98
C TRP A 90 -1.31 -0.99 15.58
N PHE A 91 -0.91 0.09 14.92
CA PHE A 91 -1.41 0.48 13.61
C PHE A 91 -0.26 0.69 12.65
N ILE A 92 -0.57 0.59 11.36
CA ILE A 92 0.31 0.96 10.28
C ILE A 92 -0.39 1.95 9.38
N ASP A 93 0.21 3.13 9.28
CA ASP A 93 -0.11 4.12 8.27
C ASP A 93 0.73 3.80 7.03
N PHE A 94 0.10 3.74 5.86
CA PHE A 94 0.77 3.40 4.61
C PHE A 94 0.44 4.38 3.49
N GLU A 95 1.40 4.53 2.58
CA GLU A 95 1.20 5.12 1.26
C GLU A 95 1.47 4.02 0.22
N ALA A 96 0.67 3.97 -0.84
CA ALA A 96 0.82 2.97 -1.90
C ALA A 96 0.43 3.54 -3.27
N MET A 97 1.06 3.04 -4.33
CA MET A 97 0.82 3.44 -5.70
C MET A 97 0.21 2.28 -6.50
N PRO A 98 -0.59 2.55 -7.56
CA PRO A 98 -1.14 1.49 -8.40
C PRO A 98 -0.03 0.60 -8.96
N GLU A 99 -0.29 -0.70 -9.03
CA GLU A 99 0.65 -1.62 -9.69
C GLU A 99 0.91 -1.16 -11.15
N GLY A 100 2.18 -0.96 -11.50
CA GLY A 100 2.58 -0.44 -12.81
C GLY A 100 2.82 1.08 -12.89
N ALA A 101 2.61 1.84 -11.81
CA ALA A 101 3.04 3.23 -11.73
C ALA A 101 4.58 3.33 -11.59
N THR A 102 5.23 4.14 -12.42
CA THR A 102 6.68 4.40 -12.32
C THR A 102 6.94 5.26 -11.08
N ILE A 103 7.56 4.67 -10.06
CA ILE A 103 7.95 5.38 -8.84
C ILE A 103 9.27 6.11 -9.11
N ASP A 104 9.23 7.43 -9.31
CA ASP A 104 10.43 8.26 -9.32
C ASP A 104 10.85 8.57 -7.86
N LEU A 105 11.88 7.87 -7.38
CA LEU A 105 12.40 7.98 -6.01
C LEU A 105 13.52 9.02 -5.87
N THR A 106 13.70 9.95 -6.82
CA THR A 106 14.81 10.92 -6.77
C THR A 106 14.62 12.08 -5.77
N ALA A 107 13.50 12.13 -5.03
CA ALA A 107 13.15 13.26 -4.17
C ALA A 107 13.40 13.04 -2.66
N ALA A 108 14.14 12.00 -2.27
CA ALA A 108 14.59 11.81 -0.89
C ALA A 108 16.13 11.79 -0.83
N ALA A 109 16.73 12.99 -0.92
CA ALA A 109 18.13 13.24 -0.61
C ALA A 109 18.20 14.40 0.40
#